data_AF-A0AAE9B078-F1
#
_entry.id   AF-A0AAE9B078-F1
#
_cell.length_a   1.000
_cell.length_b   1.000
_cell.length_c   1.000
_cell.angle_alpha   90.00
_cell.angle_beta   90.00
_cell.angle_gamma   90.00
#
_symmetry.space_group_name_H-M   'P 1'
#
loop_
_entity.id
_entity.type
_entity.pdbx_description
1 polymer ?
#
loop_
_entity_poly.entity_id
_entity_poly.type
_entity_poly.pdbx_seq_one_letter_code
_entity_poly.pdbx_strand_id
1 'polypeptide(L)'
;YRVRTPSGGCHLYFTAPPGGKLKNSVNRLGPHIDTRAWGGYVVAAGSTTPQGAYEVTDNTPVAPLPPWLTALLVEPSKPATPPAITPVRDGTRAAQVALDRECAVVRAATEGGPNGRNKTLHTSTCKVARFVAWGHISRHTVEEAIQAAGESTGLPAAECRTTIRSAMDWVIAHATPRQAA
;
A
#
# COMPACT_ATOMS: atom_id res chain seq x y z
N TYR A 1 -12.76 -9.05 -22.56
CA TYR A 1 -13.24 -9.56 -21.25
C TYR A 1 -13.53 -8.43 -20.29
N ARG A 2 -14.80 -8.29 -19.88
CA ARG A 2 -15.28 -7.25 -18.95
C ARG A 2 -16.22 -7.85 -17.92
N VAL A 3 -16.09 -7.39 -16.68
CA VAL A 3 -16.95 -7.80 -15.55
C VAL A 3 -17.57 -6.57 -14.92
N ARG A 4 -18.88 -6.58 -14.69
CA ARG A 4 -19.58 -5.55 -13.92
C ARG A 4 -19.42 -5.83 -12.44
N THR A 5 -19.17 -4.78 -11.64
CA THR A 5 -19.11 -4.90 -10.17
C THR A 5 -20.48 -4.56 -9.56
N PRO A 6 -20.81 -5.12 -8.38
CA PRO A 6 -22.09 -4.83 -7.71
C PRO A 6 -22.25 -3.36 -7.30
N SER A 7 -21.14 -2.62 -7.17
CA SER A 7 -21.15 -1.18 -6.89
C SER A 7 -21.44 -0.29 -8.11
N GLY A 8 -21.74 -0.87 -9.28
CA GLY A 8 -22.03 -0.13 -10.52
C GLY A 8 -20.81 0.19 -11.39
N GLY A 9 -19.62 -0.25 -11.01
CA GLY A 9 -18.39 -0.13 -11.80
C GLY A 9 -18.15 -1.32 -12.74
N CYS A 10 -16.94 -1.38 -13.31
CA CYS A 10 -16.50 -2.54 -14.09
C CYS A 10 -15.00 -2.82 -13.96
N HIS A 11 -14.62 -4.08 -14.11
CA HIS A 11 -13.25 -4.52 -14.34
C HIS A 11 -13.01 -4.73 -15.84
N LEU A 12 -11.90 -4.17 -16.33
CA LEU A 12 -11.36 -4.44 -17.67
C LEU A 12 -10.10 -5.29 -17.51
N TYR A 13 -10.06 -6.42 -18.22
CA TYR A 13 -8.93 -7.36 -18.13
C TYR A 13 -8.07 -7.26 -19.38
N PHE A 14 -6.76 -7.20 -19.16
CA PHE A 14 -5.74 -7.20 -20.22
C PHE A 14 -4.62 -8.19 -19.86
N THR A 15 -3.96 -8.77 -20.85
CA THR A 15 -2.76 -9.58 -20.61
C THR A 15 -1.58 -8.65 -20.29
N ALA A 16 -0.70 -9.11 -19.40
CA ALA A 16 0.47 -8.33 -18.99
C ALA A 16 1.45 -8.15 -20.16
N PRO A 17 2.07 -6.96 -20.31
CA PRO A 17 3.10 -6.76 -21.33
C PRO A 17 4.34 -7.62 -21.03
N PRO A 18 5.10 -8.02 -22.07
CA PRO A 18 6.34 -8.76 -21.87
C PRO A 18 7.40 -7.92 -21.14
N GLY A 19 8.24 -8.57 -20.32
CA GLY A 19 9.47 -7.98 -19.80
C GLY A 19 9.37 -7.14 -18.52
N GLY A 20 8.23 -7.07 -17.83
CA GLY A 20 8.15 -6.32 -16.57
C GLY A 20 6.93 -6.60 -15.70
N LYS A 21 7.07 -6.35 -14.39
CA LYS A 21 5.97 -6.39 -13.42
C LYS A 21 5.39 -4.98 -13.25
N LEU A 22 4.19 -4.75 -13.76
CA LEU A 22 3.44 -3.53 -13.45
C LEU A 22 3.01 -3.54 -11.98
N LYS A 23 3.02 -2.36 -11.35
CA LYS A 23 2.56 -2.16 -9.97
C LYS A 23 1.06 -1.86 -9.93
N ASN A 24 0.47 -2.08 -8.77
CA ASN A 24 -0.86 -1.56 -8.48
C ASN A 24 -0.81 -0.03 -8.42
N SER A 25 -1.88 0.63 -8.86
CA SER A 25 -2.01 2.07 -8.75
C SER A 25 -3.44 2.48 -8.43
N VAL A 26 -3.60 3.65 -7.81
CA VAL A 26 -4.89 4.25 -7.46
C VAL A 26 -4.97 5.60 -8.14
N ASN A 27 -6.05 5.87 -8.87
CA ASN A 27 -6.29 7.11 -9.61
C ASN A 27 -5.16 7.55 -10.58
N ARG A 28 -4.27 6.65 -11.00
CA ARG A 28 -3.11 7.00 -11.85
C ARG A 28 -3.52 7.38 -13.27
N LEU A 29 -4.52 6.68 -13.80
CA LEU A 29 -5.04 6.90 -15.14
C LEU A 29 -6.14 7.98 -15.16
N GLY A 30 -6.61 8.41 -14.00
CA GLY A 30 -7.70 9.35 -13.81
C GLY A 30 -8.53 9.03 -12.57
N PRO A 31 -9.41 9.95 -12.14
CA PRO A 31 -10.31 9.70 -11.01
C PRO A 31 -11.14 8.43 -11.21
N HIS A 32 -11.30 7.65 -10.15
CA HIS A 32 -12.05 6.38 -10.12
C HIS A 32 -11.46 5.25 -10.97
N ILE A 33 -10.21 5.38 -11.43
CA ILE A 33 -9.50 4.36 -12.20
C ILE A 33 -8.30 3.85 -11.41
N ASP A 34 -8.45 2.64 -10.88
CA ASP A 34 -7.39 1.88 -10.23
C ASP A 34 -6.84 0.80 -11.16
N THR A 35 -5.55 0.49 -11.04
CA THR A 35 -4.95 -0.68 -11.71
C THR A 35 -4.54 -1.74 -10.70
N ARG A 36 -4.93 -2.98 -10.98
CA ARG A 36 -4.50 -4.17 -10.24
C ARG A 36 -3.60 -5.01 -11.15
N ALA A 37 -2.37 -5.22 -10.71
CA ALA A 37 -1.31 -5.88 -11.45
C ALA A 37 -0.54 -6.82 -10.51
N TRP A 38 0.80 -6.88 -10.63
CA TRP A 38 1.59 -7.82 -9.84
C TRP A 38 1.41 -7.60 -8.32
N GLY A 39 1.05 -8.67 -7.60
CA GLY A 39 0.79 -8.63 -6.16
C GLY A 39 -0.57 -8.01 -5.77
N GLY A 40 -1.39 -7.60 -6.73
CA GLY A 40 -2.79 -7.21 -6.52
C GLY A 40 -3.76 -8.32 -6.86
N TYR A 41 -5.00 -8.18 -6.40
CA TYR A 41 -6.11 -9.05 -6.78
C TYR A 41 -7.39 -8.24 -6.99
N VAL A 42 -8.38 -8.86 -7.64
CA VAL A 42 -9.75 -8.39 -7.79
C VAL A 42 -10.71 -9.54 -7.45
N VAL A 43 -11.93 -9.23 -7.04
CA VAL A 43 -12.99 -10.25 -6.95
C VAL A 43 -13.33 -10.74 -8.36
N ALA A 44 -13.34 -12.05 -8.54
CA ALA A 44 -13.52 -12.68 -9.86
C ALA A 44 -15.00 -12.70 -10.29
N ALA A 45 -15.22 -12.78 -11.61
CA ALA A 45 -16.55 -13.03 -12.17
C ALA A 45 -17.18 -14.29 -11.57
N GLY A 46 -18.50 -14.27 -11.39
CA GLY A 46 -19.26 -15.37 -10.78
C GLY A 46 -19.27 -15.33 -9.24
N SER A 47 -18.50 -14.44 -8.61
CA SER A 47 -18.58 -14.22 -7.17
C SER A 47 -19.84 -13.45 -6.79
N THR A 48 -20.46 -13.82 -5.67
CA THR A 48 -21.58 -13.09 -5.07
C THR A 48 -21.18 -12.57 -3.70
N THR A 49 -21.45 -11.29 -3.47
CA THR A 49 -21.22 -10.58 -2.20
C THR A 49 -22.55 -10.05 -1.66
N PRO A 50 -22.64 -9.59 -0.40
CA PRO A 50 -23.85 -8.94 0.11
C PRO A 50 -24.30 -7.73 -0.74
N GLN A 51 -23.38 -7.08 -1.44
CA GLN A 51 -23.67 -5.95 -2.34
C GLN A 51 -24.22 -6.40 -3.71
N GLY A 52 -24.07 -7.67 -4.06
CA GLY A 52 -24.52 -8.24 -5.34
C GLY A 52 -23.45 -9.10 -6.03
N ALA A 53 -23.74 -9.46 -7.29
CA ALA A 53 -22.92 -10.35 -8.10
C ALA A 53 -21.89 -9.60 -8.97
N TYR A 54 -20.78 -10.27 -9.25
CA TYR A 54 -19.79 -9.86 -10.25
C TYR A 54 -20.11 -10.57 -11.57
N GLU A 55 -20.67 -9.84 -12.52
CA GLU A 55 -21.25 -10.41 -13.74
C GLU A 55 -20.37 -10.21 -14.97
N VAL A 56 -20.15 -11.26 -15.76
CA VAL A 56 -19.49 -11.12 -17.07
C VAL A 56 -20.40 -10.34 -18.01
N THR A 57 -19.93 -9.22 -18.53
CA THR A 57 -20.67 -8.38 -19.49
C THR A 57 -20.09 -8.44 -20.89
N ASP A 58 -18.83 -8.86 -21.01
CA ASP A 58 -18.18 -9.19 -22.28
C ASP A 58 -17.25 -10.40 -22.05
N ASN A 59 -17.53 -11.51 -22.72
CA ASN A 59 -16.78 -12.75 -22.61
C ASN A 59 -15.72 -12.92 -23.72
N THR A 60 -15.41 -11.87 -24.48
CA THR A 60 -14.32 -11.88 -25.47
C THR A 60 -12.99 -12.19 -24.78
N PRO A 61 -12.08 -12.96 -25.41
CA PRO A 61 -10.75 -13.23 -24.85
C PRO A 61 -10.04 -11.98 -24.34
N VAL A 62 -9.22 -12.16 -23.30
CA VAL A 62 -8.44 -11.07 -22.71
C VAL A 62 -7.47 -10.52 -23.76
N ALA A 63 -7.60 -9.23 -24.07
CA ALA A 63 -6.76 -8.57 -25.07
C ALA A 63 -5.38 -8.19 -24.48
N PRO A 64 -4.33 -8.05 -25.32
CA PRO A 64 -3.08 -7.43 -24.89
C PRO A 64 -3.29 -6.02 -24.34
N LEU A 65 -2.53 -5.66 -23.29
CA LEU A 65 -2.55 -4.29 -22.77
C LEU A 65 -2.04 -3.33 -23.87
N PRO A 66 -2.82 -2.30 -24.25
CA PRO A 66 -2.40 -1.38 -25.30
C PRO A 66 -1.07 -0.68 -24.95
N PRO A 67 -0.14 -0.49 -25.92
CA PRO A 67 1.16 0.13 -25.65
C PRO A 67 1.07 1.53 -25.02
N TRP A 68 0.12 2.35 -25.49
CA TRP A 68 -0.10 3.69 -24.94
C TRP A 68 -0.51 3.65 -23.46
N LEU A 69 -1.27 2.63 -23.06
CA LEU A 69 -1.71 2.46 -21.67
C LEU A 69 -0.57 1.92 -20.81
N THR A 70 0.23 0.99 -21.36
CA THR A 70 1.46 0.51 -20.72
C THR A 70 2.39 1.68 -20.37
N ALA A 71 2.61 2.61 -21.30
CA ALA A 71 3.47 3.78 -21.07
C ALA A 71 3.00 4.66 -19.90
N LEU A 72 1.68 4.78 -19.70
CA LEU A 72 1.12 5.52 -18.56
C LEU A 72 1.30 4.78 -17.24
N LEU A 73 1.36 3.45 -17.26
CA LEU A 73 1.43 2.59 -16.08
C LEU A 73 2.85 2.27 -15.62
N VAL A 74 3.84 2.40 -16.50
CA VAL A 74 5.25 2.27 -16.13
C VAL A 74 5.64 3.46 -15.27
N GLU A 75 6.14 3.18 -14.08
CA GLU A 75 6.67 4.21 -13.19
C GLU A 75 8.07 4.63 -13.70
N PRO A 76 8.33 5.93 -13.94
CA PRO A 76 9.68 6.36 -14.28
C PRO A 76 10.61 5.96 -13.14
N SER A 77 11.80 5.44 -13.46
CA SER A 77 12.77 5.10 -12.43
C SER A 77 13.12 6.38 -11.67
N LYS A 78 12.83 6.39 -10.36
CA LYS A 78 13.20 7.52 -9.53
C LYS A 78 14.74 7.56 -9.52
N PRO A 79 15.39 8.69 -9.87
CA PRO A 79 16.83 8.80 -9.71
C PRO A 79 17.16 8.52 -8.25
N ALA A 80 18.11 7.62 -8.01
CA ALA A 80 18.56 7.29 -6.67
C ALA A 80 19.10 8.57 -6.02
N THR A 81 18.33 9.15 -5.09
CA THR A 81 18.84 10.24 -4.27
C THR A 81 19.95 9.63 -3.41
N PRO A 82 21.20 10.11 -3.49
CA PRO A 82 22.24 9.62 -2.62
C PRO A 82 21.78 9.84 -1.16
N PRO A 83 21.87 8.83 -0.30
CA PRO A 83 21.47 8.99 1.09
C PRO A 83 22.30 10.11 1.70
N ALA A 84 21.64 11.11 2.29
CA ALA A 84 22.31 12.02 3.20
C ALA A 84 22.70 11.20 4.44
N ILE A 85 23.95 10.76 4.49
CA ILE A 85 24.48 9.93 5.58
C ILE A 85 24.82 10.88 6.74
N THR A 86 23.81 11.34 7.46
CA THR A 86 24.06 11.83 8.82
C THR A 86 24.06 10.60 9.73
N PRO A 87 25.17 10.28 10.42
CA PRO A 87 25.19 9.17 11.36
C PRO A 87 24.19 9.47 12.49
N VAL A 88 23.25 8.55 12.70
CA VAL A 88 22.35 8.63 13.85
C VAL A 88 23.17 8.19 15.06
N ARG A 89 23.48 9.14 15.94
CA ARG A 89 24.28 8.89 17.15
C ARG A 89 23.59 7.96 18.16
N ASP A 90 22.25 7.93 18.14
CA ASP A 90 21.42 7.06 18.99
C ASP A 90 20.21 6.57 18.18
N GLY A 91 20.35 5.37 17.60
CA GLY A 91 19.34 4.76 16.71
C GLY A 91 18.01 4.49 17.43
N THR A 92 18.08 4.09 18.70
CA THR A 92 16.92 3.75 19.53
C THR A 92 16.11 4.99 19.87
N ARG A 93 16.77 6.07 20.31
CA ARG A 93 16.07 7.34 20.58
C ARG A 93 15.46 7.94 19.32
N ALA A 94 16.17 7.86 18.19
CA ALA A 94 15.63 8.30 16.90
C ALA A 94 14.40 7.49 16.50
N ALA A 95 14.41 6.17 16.72
CA ALA A 95 13.27 5.29 16.45
C ALA A 95 12.05 5.63 17.32
N GLN A 96 12.25 5.89 18.62
CA GLN A 96 11.18 6.30 19.53
C GLN A 96 10.54 7.63 19.10
N VAL A 97 11.36 8.65 18.82
CA VAL A 97 10.85 9.96 18.34
C VAL A 97 10.10 9.81 17.02
N ALA A 98 10.58 8.96 16.12
CA ALA A 98 9.87 8.68 14.86
C ALA A 98 8.53 7.98 15.12
N LEU A 99 8.49 7.00 16.02
CA LEU A 99 7.26 6.30 16.41
C LEU A 99 6.24 7.27 16.99
N ASP A 100 6.63 8.12 17.95
CA ASP A 100 5.74 9.10 18.56
C ASP A 100 5.15 10.07 17.53
N ARG A 101 5.99 10.57 16.63
CA ARG A 101 5.58 11.47 15.54
C ARG A 101 4.59 10.79 14.60
N GLU A 102 4.87 9.57 14.16
CA GLU A 102 3.99 8.86 13.23
C GLU A 102 2.68 8.43 13.91
N CYS A 103 2.69 8.06 15.19
CA CYS A 103 1.48 7.86 15.98
C CYS A 103 0.62 9.14 16.05
N ALA A 104 1.24 10.32 16.21
CA ALA A 104 0.51 11.59 16.19
C ALA A 104 -0.10 11.89 14.81
N VAL A 105 0.62 11.59 13.72
CA VAL A 105 0.10 11.72 12.35
C VAL A 105 -1.10 10.81 12.13
N VAL A 106 -1.04 9.56 12.57
CA VAL A 106 -2.16 8.61 12.48
C VAL A 106 -3.36 9.11 13.26
N ARG A 107 -3.18 9.54 14.52
CA ARG A 107 -4.27 10.08 15.36
C ARG A 107 -4.96 11.30 14.74
N ALA A 108 -4.22 12.14 14.01
CA ALA A 108 -4.76 13.31 13.34
C ALA A 108 -5.49 12.98 12.01
N ALA A 109 -5.42 11.74 11.53
CA ALA A 109 -6.00 11.36 10.25
C ALA A 109 -7.53 11.28 10.29
N THR A 110 -8.17 11.80 9.25
CA THR A 110 -9.62 11.74 9.05
C THR A 110 -9.95 11.08 7.73
N GLU A 111 -11.11 10.43 7.64
CA GLU A 111 -11.51 9.69 6.44
C GLU A 111 -11.69 10.62 5.22
N GLY A 112 -12.15 11.84 5.44
CA GLY A 112 -12.24 12.90 4.41
C GLY A 112 -10.95 13.69 4.19
N GLY A 113 -9.85 13.34 4.86
CA GLY A 113 -8.56 14.00 4.69
C GLY A 113 -7.87 13.62 3.37
N PRO A 114 -6.81 14.34 2.96
CA PRO A 114 -6.16 14.17 1.65
C PRO A 114 -5.59 12.76 1.39
N ASN A 115 -5.39 11.96 2.44
CA ASN A 115 -4.95 10.58 2.31
C ASN A 115 -5.95 9.54 2.87
N GLY A 116 -6.95 9.93 3.66
CA GLY A 116 -7.80 8.99 4.42
C GLY A 116 -7.06 8.31 5.60
N ARG A 117 -7.82 7.68 6.52
CA ARG A 117 -7.25 7.10 7.76
C ARG A 117 -6.37 5.89 7.49
N ASN A 118 -6.86 4.92 6.72
CA ASN A 118 -6.16 3.65 6.49
C ASN A 118 -4.85 3.83 5.66
N LYS A 119 -4.86 4.69 4.63
CA LYS A 119 -3.63 5.00 3.88
C LYS A 119 -2.58 5.71 4.75
N THR A 120 -3.02 6.59 5.64
CA THR A 120 -2.13 7.27 6.59
C THR A 120 -1.52 6.25 7.55
N LEU A 121 -2.33 5.35 8.12
CA LEU A 121 -1.87 4.22 8.94
C LEU A 121 -0.82 3.36 8.22
N HIS A 122 -1.10 2.95 6.98
CA HIS A 122 -0.18 2.16 6.17
C HIS A 122 1.16 2.90 5.95
N THR A 123 1.08 4.17 5.55
CA THR A 123 2.27 4.99 5.25
C THR A 123 3.14 5.21 6.50
N SER A 124 2.50 5.54 7.63
CA SER A 124 3.17 5.72 8.92
C SER A 124 3.82 4.43 9.39
N THR A 125 3.13 3.28 9.26
CA THR A 125 3.71 1.96 9.57
C THR A 125 4.97 1.69 8.74
N CYS A 126 4.91 1.92 7.42
CA CYS A 126 6.07 1.69 6.55
C CYS A 126 7.31 2.52 6.94
N LYS A 127 7.12 3.74 7.45
CA LYS A 127 8.23 4.58 7.91
C LYS A 127 8.90 4.03 9.17
N VAL A 128 8.10 3.64 10.17
CA VAL A 128 8.62 3.14 11.46
C VAL A 128 9.15 1.70 11.35
N ALA A 129 8.60 0.89 10.45
CA ALA A 129 9.04 -0.47 10.15
C ALA A 129 10.53 -0.55 9.77
N ARG A 130 11.08 0.51 9.17
CA ARG A 130 12.51 0.58 8.83
C ARG A 130 13.41 0.50 10.06
N PHE A 131 13.00 1.10 11.18
CA PHE A 131 13.75 1.03 12.44
C PHE A 131 13.71 -0.37 13.05
N VAL A 132 12.65 -1.14 12.80
CA VAL A 132 12.59 -2.56 13.18
C VAL A 132 13.56 -3.37 12.34
N ALA A 133 13.58 -3.15 11.02
CA ALA A 133 14.53 -3.81 10.13
C ALA A 133 16.01 -3.49 10.48
N TRP A 134 16.28 -2.33 11.06
CA TRP A 134 17.61 -1.93 11.55
C TRP A 134 17.90 -2.32 13.00
N GLY A 135 16.96 -2.98 13.70
CA GLY A 135 17.15 -3.43 15.08
C GLY A 135 17.10 -2.32 16.13
N HIS A 136 16.59 -1.13 15.81
CA HIS A 136 16.52 0.02 16.73
C HIS A 136 15.24 0.07 17.56
N ILE A 137 14.21 -0.68 17.17
CA ILE A 137 12.95 -0.81 17.93
C ILE A 137 12.34 -2.19 17.66
N SER A 138 11.65 -2.75 18.66
CA SER A 138 11.02 -4.06 18.49
C SER A 138 9.78 -3.97 17.59
N ARG A 139 9.49 -5.06 16.86
CA ARG A 139 8.26 -5.18 16.06
C ARG A 139 7.01 -5.00 16.93
N HIS A 140 7.00 -5.63 18.11
CA HIS A 140 5.90 -5.57 19.07
C HIS A 140 5.58 -4.13 19.50
N THR A 141 6.61 -3.35 19.87
CA THR A 141 6.43 -1.95 20.30
C THR A 141 5.80 -1.09 19.20
N VAL A 142 6.21 -1.30 17.94
CA VAL A 142 5.63 -0.59 16.80
C VAL A 142 4.18 -1.03 16.55
N GLU A 143 3.92 -2.34 16.57
CA GLU A 143 2.59 -2.89 16.35
C GLU A 143 1.60 -2.37 17.39
N GLU A 144 1.93 -2.43 18.69
CA GLU A 144 1.06 -1.92 19.76
C GLU A 144 0.77 -0.43 19.64
N ALA A 145 1.81 0.40 19.46
CA ALA A 145 1.65 1.84 19.43
C ALA A 145 0.86 2.32 18.21
N ILE A 146 1.14 1.77 17.03
CA ILE A 146 0.43 2.12 15.79
C ILE A 146 -0.99 1.55 15.79
N GLN A 147 -1.21 0.35 16.34
CA GLN A 147 -2.55 -0.22 16.51
C GLN A 147 -3.43 0.71 17.36
N ALA A 148 -2.95 1.12 18.53
CA ALA A 148 -3.67 2.03 19.41
C ALA A 148 -3.95 3.38 18.73
N ALA A 149 -2.99 3.93 17.98
CA ALA A 149 -3.18 5.16 17.21
C ALA A 149 -4.26 4.98 16.12
N GLY A 150 -4.24 3.88 15.38
CA GLY A 150 -5.21 3.58 14.33
C GLY A 150 -6.64 3.43 14.86
N GLU A 151 -6.82 2.64 15.92
CA GLU A 151 -8.13 2.42 16.55
C GLU A 151 -8.75 3.72 17.08
N SER A 152 -7.94 4.64 17.61
CA SER A 152 -8.43 5.94 18.10
C SER A 152 -9.05 6.83 17.00
N THR A 153 -8.79 6.52 15.73
CA THR A 153 -9.43 7.21 14.59
C THR A 153 -10.78 6.62 14.19
N GLY A 154 -11.21 5.52 14.83
CA GLY A 154 -12.42 4.77 14.50
C GLY A 154 -12.22 3.67 13.45
N LEU A 155 -10.97 3.35 13.08
CA LEU A 155 -10.69 2.18 12.24
C LEU A 155 -10.94 0.88 13.01
N PRO A 156 -11.58 -0.14 12.41
CA PRO A 156 -11.75 -1.44 13.05
C PRO A 156 -10.40 -2.08 13.42
N ALA A 157 -10.30 -2.65 14.62
CA ALA A 157 -9.06 -3.28 15.11
C ALA A 157 -8.48 -4.33 14.15
N ALA A 158 -9.34 -5.11 13.49
CA ALA A 158 -8.93 -6.13 12.52
C ALA A 158 -8.33 -5.52 11.23
N GLU A 159 -8.87 -4.38 10.78
CA GLU A 159 -8.35 -3.64 9.64
C GLU A 159 -6.99 -3.04 9.98
N CYS A 160 -6.86 -2.38 11.13
CA CYS A 160 -5.57 -1.86 11.62
C CYS A 160 -4.50 -2.95 11.64
N ARG A 161 -4.81 -4.10 12.25
CA ARG A 161 -3.87 -5.22 12.39
C ARG A 161 -3.43 -5.75 11.03
N THR A 162 -4.35 -5.88 10.09
CA THR A 162 -4.06 -6.38 8.74
C THR A 162 -3.17 -5.39 7.97
N THR A 163 -3.48 -4.09 8.04
CA THR A 163 -2.69 -3.02 7.42
C THR A 163 -1.29 -2.96 8.02
N ILE A 164 -1.15 -3.00 9.35
CA ILE A 164 0.13 -2.93 10.05
C ILE A 164 0.99 -4.13 9.67
N ARG A 165 0.45 -5.35 9.80
CA ARG A 165 1.18 -6.59 9.48
C ARG A 165 1.71 -6.56 8.05
N SER A 166 0.85 -6.26 7.07
CA SER A 166 1.25 -6.25 5.66
C SER A 166 2.33 -5.21 5.35
N ALA A 167 2.26 -4.02 5.96
CA ALA A 167 3.29 -2.99 5.83
C ALA A 167 4.63 -3.43 6.47
N MET A 168 4.58 -3.96 7.69
CA MET A 168 5.76 -4.45 8.42
C MET A 168 6.48 -5.57 7.66
N ASP A 169 5.73 -6.60 7.26
CA ASP A 169 6.29 -7.77 6.57
C ASP A 169 6.94 -7.36 5.24
N TRP A 170 6.30 -6.45 4.50
CA TRP A 170 6.86 -5.93 3.26
C TRP A 170 8.15 -5.13 3.50
N VAL A 171 8.15 -4.18 4.45
CA VAL A 171 9.35 -3.36 4.71
C VAL A 171 10.50 -4.20 5.23
N ILE A 172 10.27 -5.11 6.17
CA ILE A 172 11.33 -5.96 6.72
C ILE A 172 11.96 -6.82 5.62
N ALA A 173 11.17 -7.33 4.68
CA ALA A 173 11.68 -8.12 3.56
C ALA A 173 12.47 -7.30 2.50
N HIS A 174 12.26 -5.97 2.43
CA HIS A 174 12.81 -5.12 1.36
C HIS A 174 13.69 -3.97 1.86
N ALA A 175 13.88 -3.84 3.18
CA ALA A 175 14.66 -2.76 3.75
C ALA A 175 16.13 -2.89 3.36
N THR A 176 16.70 -1.81 2.83
CA THR A 176 18.14 -1.73 2.61
C THR A 176 18.84 -1.71 3.98
N PRO A 177 19.83 -2.60 4.22
CA PRO A 177 20.64 -2.55 5.43
C PRO A 177 21.29 -1.16 5.55
N ARG A 178 21.20 -0.56 6.73
CA ARG A 178 22.05 0.59 7.04
C ARG A 178 23.41 -0.02 7.39
N GLN A 179 24.46 0.28 6.62
CA GLN A 179 25.80 -0.13 7.01
C GLN A 179 26.05 0.39 8.43
N ALA A 180 26.39 -0.52 9.34
CA ALA A 180 26.88 -0.16 10.65
C ALA A 180 28.15 0.67 10.44
N ALA A 181 28.15 1.89 10.96
CA ALA A 181 29.32 2.75 11.02
C ALA A 181 30.27 2.25 12.11
#